data_AF-A0A8T4ZY74-F1
#
_entry.id   AF-A0A8T4ZY74-F1
#
_cell.length_a   1.000
_cell.length_b   1.000
_cell.length_c   1.000
_cell.angle_alpha   90.00
_cell.angle_beta   90.00
_cell.angle_gamma   90.00
#
_symmetry.space_group_name_H-M   'P 1'
#
loop_
_entity.id
_entity.type
_entity.pdbx_description
1 polymer ?
#
loop_
_entity_poly.entity_id
_entity_poly.type
_entity_poly.pdbx_seq_one_letter_code
_entity_poly.pdbx_strand_id
1 'polypeptide(L)'
;MKYIGFWKVVSGDVMDVIEKFRKMTAEREKGNEKFAKLIFGPFQFAGESKGFTMFETDNPEALKNIADFYTPEIKWKFFPINDPTNAADLYTTLRK
;
A
#
# COMPACT_ATOMS: atom_id res chain seq x y z
N MET A 1 6.99 -2.40 -10.03
CA MET A 1 7.56 -2.95 -8.78
C MET A 1 6.41 -3.32 -7.84
N LYS A 2 6.59 -4.33 -6.97
CA LYS A 2 5.57 -4.72 -5.96
C LYS A 2 5.95 -4.19 -4.58
N TYR A 3 4.95 -3.83 -3.80
CA TYR A 3 5.11 -3.29 -2.45
C TYR A 3 4.09 -3.90 -1.49
N ILE A 4 4.48 -4.09 -0.23
CA ILE A 4 3.55 -4.29 0.89
C ILE A 4 3.46 -2.99 1.69
N GLY A 5 2.24 -2.50 1.89
CA GLY A 5 1.94 -1.35 2.73
C GLY A 5 1.25 -1.81 4.02
N PHE A 6 1.90 -1.63 5.16
CA PHE A 6 1.27 -1.75 6.46
C PHE A 6 0.59 -0.44 6.82
N TRP A 7 -0.64 -0.52 7.30
CA TRP A 7 -1.44 0.62 7.69
C TRP A 7 -1.94 0.46 9.12
N LYS A 8 -2.06 1.59 9.84
CA LYS A 8 -2.70 1.66 11.15
C LYS A 8 -3.59 2.89 11.22
N VAL A 9 -4.84 2.71 11.62
CA VAL A 9 -5.74 3.81 11.95
C VAL A 9 -5.28 4.42 13.27
N VAL A 10 -4.97 5.71 13.28
CA VAL A 10 -4.40 6.43 14.43
C VAL A 10 -5.28 7.56 14.93
N SER A 11 -6.27 8.00 14.15
CA SER A 11 -7.22 9.05 14.50
C SER A 11 -8.41 9.04 13.55
N GLY A 12 -9.47 9.76 13.90
CA GLY A 12 -10.65 9.93 13.04
C GLY A 12 -11.70 8.83 13.19
N ASP A 13 -12.83 9.00 12.51
CA ASP A 13 -13.90 8.01 12.43
C ASP A 13 -13.52 6.93 11.40
N VAL A 14 -13.81 5.67 11.72
CA VAL A 14 -13.64 4.55 10.79
C VAL A 14 -14.47 4.76 9.52
N MET A 15 -15.61 5.44 9.61
CA MET A 15 -16.44 5.79 8.48
C MET A 15 -15.73 6.72 7.48
N ASP A 16 -14.92 7.66 7.96
CA ASP A 16 -14.13 8.55 7.10
C ASP A 16 -13.08 7.76 6.31
N VAL A 17 -12.43 6.80 6.97
CA VAL A 17 -11.46 5.89 6.35
C VAL A 17 -12.12 5.05 5.26
N ILE A 18 -13.32 4.53 5.52
CA ILE A 18 -14.09 3.75 4.55
C ILE A 18 -14.49 4.61 3.35
N GLU A 19 -14.89 5.86 3.56
CA GLU A 19 -15.23 6.78 2.47
C GLU A 19 -14.00 7.09 1.60
N LYS A 20 -12.85 7.37 2.23
CA LYS A 20 -11.57 7.54 1.52
C LYS A 20 -11.22 6.30 0.70
N PHE A 21 -11.40 5.10 1.26
CA PHE A 21 -11.18 3.85 0.53
C PHE A 21 -12.04 3.73 -0.72
N ARG A 22 -13.35 4.04 -0.61
CA ARG A 22 -14.26 4.03 -1.76
C ARG A 22 -13.84 5.04 -2.84
N LYS A 23 -13.50 6.28 -2.45
CA LYS A 23 -13.02 7.33 -3.38
C LYS A 23 -11.76 6.91 -4.13
N MET A 24 -10.76 6.42 -3.42
CA MET A 24 -9.51 5.96 -4.01
C MET A 24 -9.73 4.76 -4.95
N THR A 25 -10.64 3.85 -4.59
CA THR A 25 -10.97 2.69 -5.45
C THR A 25 -11.62 3.14 -6.75
N ALA A 26 -12.60 4.05 -6.68
CA ALA A 26 -13.25 4.61 -7.87
C ALA A 26 -12.25 5.35 -8.79
N GLU A 27 -11.26 6.05 -8.23
CA GLU A 27 -10.21 6.69 -9.03
C GLU A 27 -9.34 5.66 -9.77
N ARG A 28 -8.97 4.55 -9.11
CA ARG A 28 -8.23 3.46 -9.77
C ARG A 28 -9.03 2.81 -10.90
N GLU A 29 -10.33 2.59 -10.71
CA GLU A 29 -11.21 2.00 -11.72
C GLU A 29 -11.33 2.87 -12.98
N LYS A 30 -11.19 4.20 -12.84
CA LYS A 30 -11.11 5.14 -13.97
C LYS A 30 -9.76 5.13 -14.69
N GLY A 31 -8.80 4.31 -14.26
CA GLY A 31 -7.45 4.27 -14.81
C GLY A 31 -6.54 5.41 -14.31
N ASN A 32 -6.89 6.09 -13.22
CA ASN A 32 -6.06 7.14 -12.67
C ASN A 32 -4.83 6.55 -11.96
N GLU A 33 -3.64 6.82 -12.49
CA GLU A 33 -2.36 6.33 -11.95
C GLU A 33 -1.85 7.14 -10.74
N LYS A 34 -2.60 8.14 -10.28
CA LYS A 34 -2.27 8.93 -9.07
C LYS A 34 -2.05 8.05 -7.84
N PHE A 35 -2.81 6.97 -7.71
CA PHE A 35 -2.69 6.01 -6.61
C PHE A 35 -2.14 4.69 -7.13
N ALA A 36 -1.17 4.11 -6.41
CA ALA A 36 -0.62 2.82 -6.80
C ALA A 36 -1.73 1.76 -6.95
N LYS A 37 -1.58 0.89 -7.95
CA LYS A 37 -2.52 -0.19 -8.24
C LYS A 37 -2.59 -1.14 -7.06
N LEU A 38 -3.79 -1.49 -6.64
CA LEU A 38 -4.00 -2.48 -5.58
C LEU A 38 -3.97 -3.88 -6.19
N ILE A 39 -3.15 -4.77 -5.64
CA ILE A 39 -3.00 -6.15 -6.14
C ILE A 39 -3.52 -7.20 -5.16
N PHE A 40 -3.54 -6.90 -3.85
CA PHE A 40 -4.03 -7.82 -2.82
C PHE A 40 -4.48 -7.07 -1.56
N GLY A 41 -5.62 -7.44 -0.98
CA GLY A 41 -6.20 -6.80 0.21
C GLY A 41 -7.20 -5.68 -0.11
N PRO A 42 -7.44 -4.73 0.83
CA PRO A 42 -6.83 -4.63 2.17
C PRO A 42 -7.24 -5.77 3.12
N PHE A 43 -6.33 -6.19 4.00
CA PHE A 43 -6.61 -7.13 5.09
C PHE A 43 -6.34 -6.50 6.44
N GLN A 44 -7.31 -6.60 7.34
CA GLN A 44 -7.19 -6.18 8.74
C GLN A 44 -6.76 -7.38 9.60
N PHE A 45 -5.89 -7.17 10.58
CA PHE A 45 -5.64 -8.20 11.59
C PHE A 45 -6.84 -8.29 12.53
N ALA A 46 -7.30 -9.52 12.82
CA ALA A 46 -8.48 -9.73 13.66
C ALA A 46 -8.33 -9.02 15.02
N GLY A 47 -9.31 -8.18 15.38
CA GLY A 47 -9.31 -7.42 16.63
C GLY A 47 -8.40 -6.19 16.67
N GLU A 48 -7.73 -5.82 15.57
CA GLU A 48 -6.74 -4.72 15.53
C GLU A 48 -7.16 -3.60 14.58
N SER A 49 -6.78 -2.36 14.88
CA SER A 49 -6.98 -1.20 13.98
C SER A 49 -5.86 -1.04 12.94
N LYS A 50 -5.20 -2.14 12.58
CA LYS A 50 -4.06 -2.16 11.67
C LYS A 50 -4.12 -3.38 10.74
N GLY A 51 -3.41 -3.30 9.63
CA GLY A 51 -3.44 -4.33 8.61
C GLY A 51 -2.38 -4.12 7.55
N PHE A 52 -2.57 -4.78 6.41
CA PHE A 52 -1.69 -4.63 5.26
C PHE A 52 -2.45 -4.71 3.94
N THR A 53 -1.83 -4.17 2.90
CA THR A 53 -2.31 -4.16 1.52
C THR A 53 -1.11 -4.27 0.61
N MET A 54 -1.22 -5.00 -0.49
CA MET A 54 -0.16 -5.06 -1.50
C MET A 54 -0.50 -4.19 -2.70
N PHE A 55 0.53 -3.52 -3.22
CA PHE A 55 0.44 -2.60 -4.34
C PHE A 55 1.45 -2.96 -5.43
N GLU A 56 1.13 -2.53 -6.65
CA GLU A 56 2.02 -2.56 -7.80
C GLU A 56 2.14 -1.15 -8.37
N THR A 57 3.36 -0.67 -8.55
CA THR A 57 3.65 0.59 -9.21
C THR A 57 5.12 0.65 -9.60
N ASP A 58 5.45 1.37 -10.67
CA ASP A 58 6.81 1.78 -11.01
C ASP A 58 7.10 3.23 -10.60
N ASN A 59 6.09 3.93 -10.05
CA ASN A 59 6.20 5.30 -9.56
C ASN A 59 6.03 5.34 -8.02
N PRO A 60 7.12 5.49 -7.25
CA PRO A 60 7.05 5.63 -5.79
C PRO A 60 6.17 6.77 -5.29
N GLU A 61 5.98 7.85 -6.08
CA GLU A 61 5.08 8.94 -5.71
C GLU A 61 3.63 8.49 -5.57
N ALA A 62 3.22 7.46 -6.31
CA ALA A 62 1.87 6.91 -6.22
C ALA A 62 1.59 6.27 -4.85
N LEU A 63 2.62 5.80 -4.13
CA LEU A 63 2.52 5.34 -2.74
C LEU A 63 2.47 6.51 -1.76
N LYS A 64 3.24 7.58 -2.02
CA LYS A 64 3.18 8.82 -1.23
C LYS A 64 1.80 9.45 -1.31
N ASN A 65 1.20 9.51 -2.50
CA ASN A 65 -0.16 10.00 -2.70
C ASN A 65 -1.20 9.23 -1.88
N ILE A 66 -1.01 7.92 -1.71
CA ILE A 66 -1.86 7.12 -0.81
C ILE A 66 -1.66 7.60 0.65
N ALA A 67 -0.42 7.70 1.13
CA ALA A 67 -0.15 8.13 2.50
C ALA A 67 -0.72 9.53 2.80
N ASP A 68 -0.53 10.47 1.89
CA ASP A 68 -1.02 11.85 2.03
C ASP A 68 -2.55 11.89 2.03
N PHE A 69 -3.21 11.12 1.16
CA PHE A 69 -4.66 11.09 1.05
C PHE A 69 -5.35 10.59 2.33
N TYR A 70 -4.73 9.65 3.03
CA TYR A 70 -5.20 9.14 4.32
C TYR A 70 -4.65 9.88 5.54
N THR A 71 -3.93 10.99 5.36
CA THR A 71 -3.51 11.81 6.49
C THR A 71 -4.70 12.67 6.97
N PRO A 72 -4.93 12.80 8.30
CA PRO A 72 -4.14 12.25 9.41
C PRO A 72 -4.56 10.85 9.91
N GLU A 73 -5.62 10.25 9.36
CA GLU A 73 -6.31 9.09 9.92
C GLU A 73 -5.51 7.79 9.89
N ILE A 74 -4.68 7.57 8.86
CA ILE A 74 -3.84 6.37 8.72
C ILE A 74 -2.37 6.72 8.64
N LYS A 75 -1.55 5.99 9.41
CA LYS A 75 -0.10 5.91 9.19
C LYS A 75 0.23 4.72 8.32
N TRP A 76 0.95 4.98 7.24
CA TRP A 76 1.44 3.97 6.29
C TRP A 76 2.92 3.69 6.48
N LYS A 77 3.32 2.44 6.25
CA LYS A 77 4.71 2.03 6.05
C LYS A 77 4.79 1.07 4.87
N PHE A 78 5.46 1.50 3.81
CA PHE A 78 5.63 0.71 2.59
C PHE A 78 6.99 0.05 2.53
N PHE A 79 7.02 -1.18 2.03
CA PHE A 79 8.24 -1.93 1.77
C PHE A 79 8.20 -2.52 0.36
N PRO A 80 9.27 -2.37 -0.44
CA PRO A 80 9.38 -3.06 -1.72
C PRO A 80 9.48 -4.58 -1.50
N ILE A 81 8.87 -5.34 -2.40
CA ILE A 81 8.91 -6.79 -2.42
C ILE A 81 9.77 -7.22 -3.60
N ASN A 82 10.86 -7.92 -3.30
CA ASN A 82 11.69 -8.56 -4.31
C ASN A 82 11.16 -9.98 -4.56
N ASP A 83 10.96 -10.33 -5.84
CA ASP A 83 10.55 -11.68 -6.22
C ASP A 83 11.79 -12.60 -6.22
N PRO A 84 11.85 -13.61 -5.34
CA PRO A 84 13.02 -14.46 -5.26
C PRO A 84 13.12 -15.50 -6.39
N THR A 85 12.12 -15.62 -7.27
CA THR A 85 12.31 -16.36 -8.53
C THR A 85 13.31 -15.66 -9.46
N ASN A 86 13.58 -14.37 -9.21
CA ASN A 86 14.69 -13.61 -9.79
C ASN A 86 15.94 -13.59 -8.86
N ALA A 87 15.96 -14.31 -7.72
CA ALA A 87 16.97 -14.15 -6.66
C ALA A 87 18.32 -14.85 -6.89
N ALA A 88 18.52 -15.57 -7.99
CA ALA A 88 19.88 -16.01 -8.35
C ALA A 88 20.85 -14.80 -8.33
N ASP A 89 20.38 -13.63 -8.77
CA ASP A 89 21.16 -12.39 -8.78
C ASP A 89 21.24 -11.70 -7.41
N LEU A 90 20.17 -11.76 -6.60
CA LEU A 90 20.12 -11.13 -5.27
C LEU A 90 21.09 -11.81 -4.29
N TYR A 91 21.08 -13.14 -4.21
CA TYR A 91 21.98 -13.87 -3.32
C TYR A 91 23.44 -13.84 -3.79
N THR A 92 23.70 -13.66 -5.08
CA THR A 92 25.04 -13.40 -5.62
C THR A 92 25.57 -12.03 -5.17
N THR A 93 24.70 -11.02 -5.11
CA THR A 93 25.06 -9.66 -4.67
C THR A 93 25.33 -9.57 -3.16
N LEU A 94 24.52 -10.24 -2.34
CA LEU A 94 24.66 -10.25 -0.86
C LEU A 94 25.88 -11.05 -0.36
N ARG A 95 26.50 -11.87 -1.22
CA ARG A 95 27.70 -12.67 -0.89
C ARG A 95 29.02 -11.94 -1.14
N LYS A 96 29.00 -10.78 -1.81
CA LYS A 96 30.18 -9.90 -1.97
C LYS A 96 30.27 -8.93 -0.81
#